data_AF-A0A914IWK3-F1
#
_entry.id   AF-A0A914IWK3-F1
#
_cell.length_a   1.000
_cell.length_b   1.000
_cell.length_c   1.000
_cell.angle_alpha   90.00
_cell.angle_beta   90.00
_cell.angle_gamma   90.00
#
_symmetry.space_group_name_H-M   'P 1'
#
loop_
_entity.id
_entity.type
_entity.pdbx_description
1 polymer ?
#
loop_
_entity_poly.entity_id
_entity_poly.type
_entity_poly.pdbx_seq_one_letter_code
_entity_poly.pdbx_strand_id
1 'polypeptide(L)'
;MHNTECEFYNSFAEKFDFLPLAKVYGTKLWTKTEDGLILMEDLSKTGRLQFLPTSVNMAQIKEMTILFAKMHKIILTMDEKEWKGKFIKNQSTFADMVQMITTQIDKFLNNSNKFREYLEPYINKYRKLLGSSELVTYVHGKAHLDVGLDSVLCHGDLWLANIFWKTDSNGEVSSKISALIDWQIMHEGNPMADLCRFLISCADGHIRRQAETFIIQFYLDVLESEFKKDGKICPFSLEQLQKAYDLFFIPMSFMLIPATTITITTLKKEEADGYHRKALFDIGYLRALHAMEDVDRLIESNYKFIFDKYGL
;
A
#
# COMPACT_ATOMS: atom_id res chain seq x y z
N MET A 1 -5.09 -4.27 15.51
CA MET A 1 -3.92 -4.86 14.84
C MET A 1 -3.87 -6.37 15.06
N HIS A 2 -3.29 -6.92 16.13
CA HIS A 2 -3.17 -8.39 16.30
C HIS A 2 -4.46 -9.22 16.13
N ASN A 3 -5.59 -8.79 16.72
CA ASN A 3 -6.86 -9.52 16.57
C ASN A 3 -7.46 -9.39 15.15
N THR A 4 -7.10 -8.34 14.40
CA THR A 4 -7.52 -8.18 13.00
C THR A 4 -6.87 -9.24 12.12
N GLU A 5 -5.57 -9.49 12.32
CA GLU A 5 -4.86 -10.53 11.56
C GLU A 5 -5.41 -11.93 11.88
N CYS A 6 -5.70 -12.20 13.15
CA CYS A 6 -6.37 -13.45 13.55
C CYS A 6 -7.73 -13.60 12.85
N GLU A 7 -8.54 -12.54 12.81
CA GLU A 7 -9.85 -12.55 12.14
C GLU A 7 -9.71 -12.79 10.63
N PHE A 8 -8.70 -12.20 9.97
CA PHE A 8 -8.42 -12.49 8.57
C PHE A 8 -8.19 -13.99 8.34
N TYR A 9 -7.26 -14.60 9.09
CA TYR A 9 -6.94 -16.02 8.88
C TYR A 9 -8.09 -16.95 9.27
N ASN A 10 -8.86 -16.63 10.32
CA ASN A 10 -9.95 -17.48 10.79
C ASN A 10 -11.21 -17.38 9.92
N SER A 11 -11.49 -16.22 9.33
CA SER A 11 -12.79 -15.94 8.68
C SER A 11 -12.71 -15.68 7.18
N PHE A 12 -11.56 -15.22 6.66
CA PHE A 12 -11.42 -14.72 5.30
C PHE A 12 -10.44 -15.50 4.43
N ALA A 13 -9.32 -15.97 4.98
CA ALA A 13 -8.26 -16.63 4.20
C ALA A 13 -8.78 -17.79 3.32
N GLU A 14 -9.67 -18.64 3.85
CA GLU A 14 -10.26 -19.76 3.10
C GLU A 14 -11.18 -19.32 1.95
N LYS A 15 -11.68 -18.08 1.98
CA LYS A 15 -12.50 -17.52 0.90
C LYS A 15 -11.67 -17.08 -0.31
N PHE A 16 -10.33 -17.07 -0.17
CA PHE A 16 -9.39 -16.64 -1.19
C PHE A 16 -8.42 -17.77 -1.55
N ASP A 17 -8.93 -18.91 -2.02
CA ASP A 17 -8.14 -20.08 -2.41
C ASP A 17 -7.03 -19.81 -3.44
N PHE A 18 -7.21 -18.79 -4.26
CA PHE A 18 -6.24 -18.33 -5.26
C PHE A 18 -5.16 -17.39 -4.70
N LEU A 19 -5.37 -16.82 -3.51
CA LEU A 19 -4.46 -15.86 -2.90
C LEU A 19 -3.34 -16.66 -2.19
N PRO A 20 -2.07 -16.47 -2.57
CA PRO A 20 -0.98 -17.17 -1.90
C PRO A 20 -0.86 -16.64 -0.47
N LEU A 21 -1.13 -17.50 0.51
CA LEU A 21 -1.08 -17.19 1.94
C LEU A 21 -0.24 -18.23 2.66
N ALA A 22 0.35 -17.83 3.78
CA ALA A 22 0.99 -18.77 4.68
C ALA A 22 -0.07 -19.70 5.28
N LYS A 23 0.22 -21.01 5.33
CA LYS A 23 -0.60 -21.95 6.09
C LYS A 23 -0.58 -21.58 7.57
N VAL A 24 -1.76 -21.32 8.13
CA VAL A 24 -1.94 -21.07 9.56
C VAL A 24 -2.44 -22.35 10.24
N TYR A 25 -1.74 -22.76 11.30
CA TYR A 25 -2.02 -23.95 12.11
C TYR A 25 -2.88 -23.64 13.35
N GLY A 26 -2.92 -22.37 13.77
CA GLY A 26 -3.74 -21.94 14.89
C GLY A 26 -3.57 -20.47 15.22
N THR A 27 -4.59 -19.88 15.86
CA THR A 27 -4.57 -18.49 16.32
C THR A 27 -5.03 -18.40 17.77
N LYS A 28 -4.49 -17.42 18.50
CA LYS A 28 -4.93 -17.01 19.84
C LYS A 28 -5.15 -15.51 19.83
N LEU A 29 -6.33 -15.06 20.22
CA LEU A 29 -6.63 -13.63 20.32
C LEU A 29 -5.83 -13.00 21.47
N TRP A 30 -5.31 -11.81 21.22
CA TRP A 30 -4.75 -10.96 22.26
C TRP A 30 -5.86 -10.46 23.18
N THR A 31 -5.60 -10.48 24.48
CA THR A 31 -6.42 -9.88 25.53
C THR A 31 -5.56 -9.00 26.43
N LYS A 32 -6.17 -8.26 27.36
CA LYS A 32 -5.39 -7.45 28.33
C LYS A 32 -4.49 -8.28 29.24
N THR A 33 -4.73 -9.58 29.36
CA THR A 33 -4.06 -10.49 30.28
C THR A 33 -3.29 -11.60 29.58
N GLU A 34 -3.46 -11.77 28.27
CA GLU A 34 -2.84 -12.84 27.50
C GLU A 34 -2.35 -12.34 26.14
N ASP A 35 -1.16 -12.79 25.75
CA ASP A 35 -0.61 -12.50 24.44
C ASP A 35 -1.41 -13.18 23.31
N GLY A 36 -1.50 -12.47 22.19
CA GLY A 36 -2.02 -13.03 20.95
C GLY A 36 -0.94 -13.79 20.20
N LEU A 37 -1.33 -14.82 19.45
CA LEU A 37 -0.40 -15.69 18.74
C LEU A 37 -1.00 -16.14 17.41
N ILE A 38 -0.15 -16.24 16.39
CA ILE A 38 -0.47 -16.91 15.12
C ILE A 38 0.63 -17.94 14.89
N LEU A 39 0.24 -19.22 14.85
CA LEU A 39 1.13 -20.31 14.49
C LEU A 39 0.99 -20.52 12.97
N MET A 40 2.03 -20.21 12.21
CA MET A 40 2.03 -20.30 10.74
C MET A 40 3.24 -21.06 10.22
N GLU A 41 3.19 -21.47 8.96
CA GLU A 41 4.30 -22.14 8.30
C GLU A 41 5.54 -21.25 8.18
N ASP A 42 6.70 -21.90 8.23
CA ASP A 42 7.97 -21.24 7.96
C ASP A 42 8.17 -21.08 6.44
N LEU A 43 8.05 -19.85 5.97
CA LEU A 43 8.20 -19.48 4.56
C LEU A 43 9.66 -19.42 4.10
N SER A 44 10.64 -19.59 4.99
CA SER A 44 12.08 -19.51 4.65
C SER A 44 12.53 -20.55 3.62
N LYS A 45 11.72 -21.58 3.35
CA LYS A 45 12.01 -22.61 2.34
C LYS A 45 11.25 -22.41 1.03
N THR A 46 10.16 -21.66 1.04
CA THR A 46 9.23 -21.54 -0.09
C THR A 46 9.22 -20.15 -0.71
N GLY A 47 9.64 -19.13 0.03
CA GLY A 47 9.69 -17.76 -0.43
C GLY A 47 10.95 -16.99 -0.05
N ARG A 48 11.13 -15.85 -0.71
CA ARG A 48 12.16 -14.85 -0.40
C ARG A 48 11.52 -13.47 -0.35
N LEU A 49 11.92 -12.69 0.65
CA LEU A 49 11.64 -11.26 0.67
C LEU A 49 12.57 -10.55 -0.31
N GLN A 50 12.06 -9.50 -0.93
CA GLN A 50 12.90 -8.57 -1.67
C GLN A 50 13.45 -7.50 -0.73
N PHE A 51 14.70 -7.12 -0.96
CA PHE A 51 15.36 -6.08 -0.21
C PHE A 51 14.77 -4.71 -0.57
N LEU A 52 14.42 -3.85 0.39
CA LEU A 52 13.63 -2.64 0.12
C LEU A 52 14.19 -1.75 -1.02
N PRO A 53 15.51 -1.55 -1.17
CA PRO A 53 16.09 -0.80 -2.27
C PRO A 53 15.94 -1.43 -3.66
N THR A 54 15.43 -2.67 -3.80
CA THR A 54 15.08 -3.23 -5.12
C THR A 54 13.74 -2.69 -5.60
N SER A 55 13.60 -2.51 -6.91
CA SER A 55 12.32 -2.15 -7.51
C SER A 55 11.57 -3.40 -7.92
N VAL A 56 10.25 -3.40 -7.72
CA VAL A 56 9.41 -4.38 -8.40
C VAL A 56 9.43 -4.16 -9.91
N ASN A 57 9.22 -5.23 -10.66
CA ASN A 57 9.12 -5.19 -12.12
C ASN A 57 7.66 -5.27 -12.60
N MET A 58 7.45 -5.08 -13.91
CA MET A 58 6.10 -5.07 -14.48
C MET A 58 5.35 -6.40 -14.35
N ALA A 59 6.05 -7.55 -14.33
CA ALA A 59 5.41 -8.84 -14.14
C ALA A 59 4.92 -9.02 -12.70
N GLN A 60 5.69 -8.54 -11.72
CA GLN A 60 5.30 -8.51 -10.30
C GLN A 60 4.11 -7.60 -10.05
N ILE A 61 4.09 -6.42 -10.69
CA ILE A 61 2.96 -5.50 -10.64
C ILE A 61 1.69 -6.15 -11.19
N LYS A 62 1.77 -6.80 -12.37
CA LYS A 62 0.64 -7.51 -12.97
C LYS A 62 0.13 -8.66 -12.09
N GLU A 63 1.04 -9.46 -11.50
CA GLU A 63 0.65 -10.54 -10.58
C GLU A 63 -0.15 -9.99 -9.41
N MET A 64 0.34 -8.92 -8.77
CA MET A 64 -0.34 -8.29 -7.64
C MET A 64 -1.72 -7.75 -8.03
N THR A 65 -1.82 -7.09 -9.19
CA THR A 65 -3.08 -6.56 -9.71
C THR A 65 -4.11 -7.67 -9.96
N ILE A 66 -3.70 -8.81 -10.51
CA ILE A 66 -4.60 -9.95 -10.70
C ILE A 66 -5.12 -10.46 -9.35
N LEU A 67 -4.25 -10.64 -8.36
CA LEU A 67 -4.64 -11.17 -7.05
C LEU A 67 -5.65 -10.25 -6.34
N PHE A 68 -5.37 -8.95 -6.30
CA PHE A 68 -6.25 -7.99 -5.63
C PHE A 68 -7.57 -7.78 -6.38
N ALA A 69 -7.58 -7.75 -7.72
CA ALA A 69 -8.83 -7.71 -8.49
C ALA A 69 -9.74 -8.92 -8.18
N LYS A 70 -9.16 -10.13 -8.12
CA LYS A 70 -9.89 -11.34 -7.76
C LYS A 70 -10.40 -11.29 -6.30
N MET A 71 -9.58 -10.82 -5.36
CA MET A 71 -9.97 -10.66 -3.96
C MET A 71 -11.13 -9.66 -3.83
N HIS A 72 -11.03 -8.51 -4.48
CA HIS A 72 -12.07 -7.49 -4.48
C HIS A 72 -13.37 -7.98 -5.10
N LYS A 73 -13.34 -8.78 -6.18
CA LYS A 73 -14.55 -9.42 -6.71
C LYS A 73 -15.27 -10.27 -5.66
N ILE A 74 -14.53 -11.08 -4.90
CA ILE A 74 -15.13 -11.92 -3.84
C ILE A 74 -15.77 -11.03 -2.77
N ILE A 75 -15.09 -9.97 -2.32
CA ILE A 75 -15.66 -9.03 -1.34
C ILE A 75 -16.92 -8.34 -1.86
N LEU A 76 -16.90 -7.82 -3.08
CA LEU A 76 -18.03 -7.10 -3.70
C LEU A 76 -19.26 -8.00 -3.94
N THR A 77 -19.09 -9.32 -3.91
CA THR A 77 -20.18 -10.28 -4.11
C THR A 77 -20.56 -11.05 -2.84
N MET A 78 -19.85 -10.83 -1.74
CA MET A 78 -20.11 -11.39 -0.42
C MET A 78 -21.25 -10.62 0.28
N ASP A 79 -22.01 -11.29 1.17
CA ASP A 79 -22.99 -10.59 2.01
C ASP A 79 -22.26 -9.53 2.86
N GLU A 80 -22.70 -8.28 2.80
CA GLU A 80 -22.09 -7.17 3.54
C GLU A 80 -22.00 -7.46 5.04
N LYS A 81 -22.94 -8.24 5.61
CA LYS A 81 -22.93 -8.63 7.03
C LYS A 81 -21.71 -9.46 7.41
N GLU A 82 -21.06 -10.11 6.45
CA GLU A 82 -19.86 -10.92 6.70
C GLU A 82 -18.62 -10.07 6.94
N TRP A 83 -18.55 -8.83 6.45
CA TRP A 83 -17.30 -8.06 6.46
C TRP A 83 -17.45 -6.58 6.82
N LYS A 84 -18.56 -5.94 6.45
CA LYS A 84 -18.79 -4.51 6.63
C LYS A 84 -18.99 -4.16 8.10
N GLY A 85 -18.31 -3.12 8.56
CA GLY A 85 -18.25 -2.67 9.96
C GLY A 85 -17.33 -3.48 10.88
N LYS A 86 -16.69 -4.57 10.42
CA LYS A 86 -15.86 -5.43 11.28
C LYS A 86 -14.46 -4.86 11.57
N PHE A 87 -13.96 -3.97 10.71
CA PHE A 87 -12.54 -3.53 10.73
C PHE A 87 -12.34 -2.03 11.02
N ILE A 88 -13.34 -1.36 11.61
CA ILE A 88 -13.36 0.10 11.82
C ILE A 88 -12.18 0.62 12.67
N LYS A 89 -11.65 -0.19 13.60
CA LYS A 89 -10.60 0.23 14.55
C LYS A 89 -9.25 0.58 13.91
N ASN A 90 -9.05 0.26 12.62
CA ASN A 90 -7.80 0.56 11.91
C ASN A 90 -7.82 1.93 11.19
N GLN A 91 -8.88 2.73 11.32
CA GLN A 91 -8.90 4.10 10.75
C GLN A 91 -8.11 5.11 11.59
N SER A 92 -8.01 4.91 12.91
CA SER A 92 -7.29 5.83 13.80
C SER A 92 -5.77 5.78 13.61
N THR A 93 -5.21 4.66 13.15
CA THR A 93 -3.77 4.51 12.89
C THR A 93 -3.28 5.44 11.78
N PHE A 94 -4.12 5.78 10.80
CA PHE A 94 -3.77 6.74 9.75
C PHE A 94 -3.65 8.17 10.28
N ALA A 95 -4.53 8.57 11.22
CA ALA A 95 -4.44 9.88 11.85
C ALA A 95 -3.16 10.02 12.70
N ASP A 96 -2.81 8.98 13.46
CA ASP A 96 -1.57 8.93 14.25
C ASP A 96 -0.33 9.03 13.34
N MET A 97 -0.36 8.35 12.19
CA MET A 97 0.68 8.43 11.17
C MET A 97 0.85 9.84 10.58
N VAL A 98 -0.25 10.54 10.31
CA VAL A 98 -0.21 11.95 9.87
C VAL A 98 0.36 12.85 10.95
N GLN A 99 -0.04 12.64 12.21
CA GLN A 99 0.51 13.40 13.32
C GLN A 99 2.02 13.18 13.46
N MET A 100 2.49 11.94 13.30
CA MET A 100 3.92 11.62 13.29
C MET A 100 4.64 12.38 12.16
N ILE A 101 4.10 12.37 10.94
CA ILE A 101 4.68 13.14 9.82
C ILE A 101 4.76 14.61 10.18
N THR A 102 3.62 15.20 10.53
CA THR A 102 3.50 16.65 10.79
C THR A 102 4.49 17.12 11.86
N THR A 103 4.68 16.31 12.90
CA THR A 103 5.53 16.66 14.05
C THR A 103 7.01 16.34 13.85
N GLN A 104 7.34 15.36 12.99
CA GLN A 104 8.72 14.89 12.81
C GLN A 104 9.31 15.18 11.42
N ILE A 105 8.54 15.79 10.51
CA ILE A 105 8.97 16.02 9.11
C ILE A 105 10.31 16.74 9.01
N ASP A 106 10.54 17.77 9.84
CA ASP A 106 11.80 18.51 9.82
C ASP A 106 12.96 17.65 10.35
N LYS A 107 12.71 16.72 11.29
CA LYS A 107 13.74 15.75 11.71
C LYS A 107 14.05 14.75 10.61
N PHE A 108 13.03 14.30 9.86
CA PHE A 108 13.25 13.43 8.70
C PHE A 108 14.07 14.14 7.62
N LEU A 109 13.76 15.41 7.33
CA LEU A 109 14.53 16.25 6.41
C LEU A 109 16.00 16.39 6.81
N ASN A 110 16.26 16.60 8.09
CA ASN A 110 17.62 16.82 8.60
C ASN A 110 18.47 15.54 8.70
N ASN A 111 17.94 14.36 8.33
CA ASN A 111 18.74 13.12 8.31
C ASN A 111 19.76 13.07 7.17
N SER A 112 19.60 13.90 6.12
CA SER A 112 20.53 13.99 4.98
C SER A 112 20.38 15.32 4.26
N ASN A 113 21.51 15.97 3.93
CA ASN A 113 21.52 17.22 3.17
C ASN A 113 20.80 17.08 1.82
N LYS A 114 20.96 15.94 1.13
CA LYS A 114 20.25 15.67 -0.13
C LYS A 114 18.73 15.61 0.08
N PHE A 115 18.28 14.96 1.16
CA PHE A 115 16.85 14.79 1.43
C PHE A 115 16.19 16.15 1.65
N ARG A 116 16.88 17.02 2.39
CA ARG A 116 16.49 18.42 2.53
C ARG A 116 16.46 19.15 1.19
N GLU A 117 17.56 19.16 0.44
CA GLU A 117 17.68 19.87 -0.83
C GLU A 117 16.55 19.52 -1.83
N TYR A 118 16.25 18.23 -1.99
CA TYR A 118 15.27 17.77 -2.98
C TYR A 118 13.82 17.82 -2.50
N LEU A 119 13.53 17.56 -1.21
CA LEU A 119 12.16 17.44 -0.72
C LEU A 119 11.64 18.67 0.02
N GLU A 120 12.51 19.52 0.58
CA GLU A 120 12.11 20.74 1.29
C GLU A 120 11.22 21.66 0.43
N PRO A 121 11.46 21.85 -0.89
CA PRO A 121 10.56 22.65 -1.73
C PRO A 121 9.13 22.11 -1.77
N TYR A 122 8.96 20.80 -2.00
CA TYR A 122 7.65 20.14 -2.05
C TYR A 122 6.97 20.12 -0.68
N ILE A 123 7.72 19.81 0.38
CA ILE A 123 7.20 19.81 1.75
C ILE A 123 6.72 21.20 2.13
N ASN A 124 7.45 22.26 1.78
CA ASN A 124 7.02 23.63 2.06
C ASN A 124 5.80 24.02 1.21
N LYS A 125 5.76 23.64 -0.07
CA LYS A 125 4.61 23.88 -0.96
C LYS A 125 3.33 23.19 -0.44
N TYR A 126 3.46 21.98 0.10
CA TYR A 126 2.33 21.13 0.49
C TYR A 126 2.17 20.92 2.01
N ARG A 127 2.83 21.73 2.84
CA ARG A 127 2.91 21.54 4.31
C ARG A 127 1.54 21.41 4.98
N LYS A 128 0.56 22.18 4.53
CA LYS A 128 -0.81 22.11 5.07
C LYS A 128 -1.53 20.83 4.70
N LEU A 129 -1.38 20.35 3.46
CA LEU A 129 -1.94 19.06 3.04
C LEU A 129 -1.28 17.90 3.78
N LEU A 130 0.05 17.94 3.89
CA LEU A 130 0.86 17.00 4.68
C LEU A 130 0.36 16.84 6.12
N GLY A 131 -0.08 17.95 6.74
CA GLY A 131 -0.58 17.97 8.10
C GLY A 131 -2.09 17.80 8.27
N SER A 132 -2.83 17.58 7.17
CA SER A 132 -4.29 17.50 7.22
C SER A 132 -4.75 16.08 7.55
N SER A 133 -4.99 15.82 8.84
CA SER A 133 -5.63 14.58 9.30
C SER A 133 -7.02 14.38 8.69
N GLU A 134 -7.73 15.48 8.41
CA GLU A 134 -9.03 15.47 7.73
C GLU A 134 -8.90 14.92 6.31
N LEU A 135 -7.94 15.42 5.52
CA LEU A 135 -7.71 14.93 4.15
C LEU A 135 -7.34 13.45 4.15
N VAL A 136 -6.43 13.02 5.02
CA VAL A 136 -6.02 11.62 5.08
C VAL A 136 -7.17 10.71 5.48
N THR A 137 -7.95 11.10 6.50
CA THR A 137 -9.14 10.36 6.94
C THR A 137 -10.17 10.29 5.81
N TYR A 138 -10.39 11.40 5.11
CA TYR A 138 -11.31 11.47 3.98
C TYR A 138 -10.88 10.53 2.85
N VAL A 139 -9.61 10.59 2.45
CA VAL A 139 -9.09 9.80 1.33
C VAL A 139 -9.08 8.30 1.62
N HIS A 140 -8.74 7.90 2.85
CA HIS A 140 -8.74 6.48 3.22
C HIS A 140 -10.15 5.92 3.43
N GLY A 141 -11.10 6.74 3.91
CA GLY A 141 -12.40 6.25 4.36
C GLY A 141 -13.60 6.58 3.46
N LYS A 142 -13.57 7.68 2.69
CA LYS A 142 -14.76 8.23 2.02
C LYS A 142 -14.57 8.66 0.57
N ALA A 143 -13.36 9.04 0.17
CA ALA A 143 -13.14 9.59 -1.17
C ALA A 143 -13.56 8.65 -2.30
N HIS A 144 -13.37 7.33 -2.13
CA HIS A 144 -13.82 6.34 -3.11
C HIS A 144 -15.36 6.26 -3.20
N LEU A 145 -16.07 6.45 -2.08
CA LEU A 145 -17.54 6.49 -2.05
C LEU A 145 -18.08 7.72 -2.80
N ASP A 146 -17.44 8.88 -2.64
CA ASP A 146 -17.85 10.12 -3.31
C ASP A 146 -17.66 10.04 -4.84
N VAL A 147 -16.77 9.18 -5.32
CA VAL A 147 -16.63 8.88 -6.76
C VAL A 147 -17.47 7.67 -7.19
N GLY A 148 -18.31 7.13 -6.30
CA GLY A 148 -19.26 6.05 -6.59
C GLY A 148 -18.65 4.65 -6.66
N LEU A 149 -17.52 4.41 -6.00
CA LEU A 149 -16.99 3.07 -5.78
C LEU A 149 -17.45 2.53 -4.44
N ASP A 150 -17.95 1.29 -4.42
CA ASP A 150 -18.15 0.55 -3.18
C ASP A 150 -16.82 0.25 -2.48
N SER A 151 -16.86 0.19 -1.15
CA SER A 151 -15.71 -0.25 -0.36
C SER A 151 -15.36 -1.71 -0.66
N VAL A 152 -14.08 -2.04 -0.48
CA VAL A 152 -13.57 -3.43 -0.43
C VAL A 152 -12.76 -3.62 0.85
N LEU A 153 -12.31 -4.86 1.12
CA LEU A 153 -11.29 -5.09 2.14
C LEU A 153 -9.90 -4.86 1.53
N CYS A 154 -9.17 -3.92 2.11
CA CYS A 154 -7.79 -3.62 1.80
C CYS A 154 -6.87 -4.35 2.77
N HIS A 155 -5.73 -4.86 2.30
CA HIS A 155 -4.63 -5.34 3.14
C HIS A 155 -4.10 -4.21 4.05
N GLY A 156 -3.96 -3.01 3.48
CA GLY A 156 -3.60 -1.77 4.19
C GLY A 156 -2.10 -1.59 4.39
N ASP A 157 -1.34 -2.68 4.62
CA ASP A 157 0.13 -2.65 4.69
C ASP A 157 0.81 -3.42 3.56
N LEU A 158 0.43 -3.20 2.29
CA LEU A 158 1.07 -3.90 1.17
C LEU A 158 2.39 -3.22 0.76
N TRP A 159 3.52 -3.85 1.06
CA TRP A 159 4.87 -3.42 0.67
C TRP A 159 5.86 -4.61 0.64
N LEU A 160 7.10 -4.41 0.16
CA LEU A 160 8.06 -5.48 -0.09
C LEU A 160 8.32 -6.41 1.11
N ALA A 161 8.27 -5.91 2.34
CA ALA A 161 8.53 -6.71 3.54
C ALA A 161 7.38 -7.69 3.87
N ASN A 162 6.19 -7.47 3.31
CA ASN A 162 4.99 -8.28 3.55
C ASN A 162 4.68 -9.22 2.38
N ILE A 163 5.62 -9.34 1.42
CA ILE A 163 5.45 -10.14 0.20
C ILE A 163 6.60 -11.12 0.07
N PHE A 164 6.31 -12.40 0.27
CA PHE A 164 7.23 -13.48 -0.06
C PHE A 164 7.07 -13.86 -1.52
N TRP A 165 8.16 -13.76 -2.29
CA TRP A 165 8.19 -14.17 -3.69
C TRP A 165 8.72 -15.59 -3.83
N LYS A 166 8.18 -16.35 -4.79
CA LYS A 166 8.78 -17.62 -5.20
C LYS A 166 10.12 -17.36 -5.86
N THR A 167 11.04 -18.31 -5.71
CA THR A 167 12.32 -18.29 -6.41
C THR A 167 12.30 -19.22 -7.62
N ASP A 168 13.08 -18.88 -8.64
CA ASP A 168 13.37 -19.78 -9.75
C ASP A 168 14.43 -20.83 -9.37
N SER A 169 14.80 -21.69 -10.33
CA SER A 169 15.82 -22.73 -10.12
C SER A 169 17.22 -22.19 -9.78
N ASN A 170 17.48 -20.92 -10.06
CA ASN A 170 18.75 -20.24 -9.77
C ASN A 170 18.73 -19.54 -8.40
N GLY A 171 17.59 -19.57 -7.69
CA GLY A 171 17.41 -18.87 -6.42
C GLY A 171 17.01 -17.40 -6.57
N GLU A 172 16.76 -16.94 -7.80
CA GLU A 172 16.36 -15.55 -8.07
C GLU A 172 14.87 -15.34 -7.85
N VAL A 173 14.51 -14.13 -7.40
CA VAL A 173 13.11 -13.79 -7.15
C VAL A 173 12.32 -13.75 -8.46
N SER A 174 11.26 -14.55 -8.54
CA SER A 174 10.34 -14.60 -9.67
C SER A 174 9.25 -13.53 -9.57
N SER A 175 8.35 -13.49 -10.57
CA SER A 175 7.14 -12.67 -10.52
C SER A 175 5.98 -13.32 -9.77
N LYS A 176 6.14 -14.55 -9.27
CA LYS A 176 5.09 -15.29 -8.57
C LYS A 176 5.21 -15.12 -7.06
N ILE A 177 4.08 -14.93 -6.41
CA ILE A 177 4.02 -14.75 -4.95
C ILE A 177 3.92 -16.12 -4.28
N SER A 178 4.71 -16.33 -3.24
CA SER A 178 4.64 -17.48 -2.35
C SER A 178 3.62 -17.26 -1.24
N ALA A 179 3.66 -16.09 -0.60
CA ALA A 179 2.70 -15.71 0.43
C ALA A 179 2.63 -14.19 0.61
N LEU A 180 1.42 -13.68 0.87
CA LEU A 180 1.19 -12.37 1.47
C LEU A 180 0.95 -12.56 2.97
N ILE A 181 1.61 -11.75 3.79
CA ILE A 181 1.56 -11.83 5.25
C ILE A 181 1.24 -10.46 5.87
N ASP A 182 1.05 -10.42 7.19
CA ASP A 182 0.85 -9.20 7.96
C ASP A 182 -0.43 -8.44 7.58
N TRP A 183 -1.57 -9.13 7.75
CA TRP A 183 -2.91 -8.59 7.53
C TRP A 183 -3.42 -7.76 8.73
N GLN A 184 -2.53 -7.31 9.62
CA GLN A 184 -2.90 -6.72 10.91
C GLN A 184 -3.65 -5.39 10.81
N ILE A 185 -3.49 -4.67 9.70
CA ILE A 185 -4.21 -3.41 9.44
C ILE A 185 -5.25 -3.55 8.33
N MET A 186 -5.73 -4.76 8.06
CA MET A 186 -6.82 -4.97 7.12
C MET A 186 -8.04 -4.11 7.50
N HIS A 187 -8.64 -3.45 6.51
CA HIS A 187 -9.73 -2.50 6.74
C HIS A 187 -10.61 -2.33 5.50
N GLU A 188 -11.80 -1.75 5.72
CA GLU A 188 -12.69 -1.34 4.64
C GLU A 188 -12.16 -0.05 4.02
N GLY A 189 -12.02 -0.03 2.69
CA GLY A 189 -11.42 1.11 2.02
C GLY A 189 -11.53 1.11 0.51
N ASN A 190 -10.71 1.97 -0.07
CA ASN A 190 -10.65 2.25 -1.50
C ASN A 190 -10.08 1.05 -2.30
N PRO A 191 -10.76 0.57 -3.36
CA PRO A 191 -10.30 -0.54 -4.20
C PRO A 191 -8.91 -0.38 -4.84
N MET A 192 -8.42 0.84 -4.93
CA MET A 192 -7.10 1.16 -5.50
C MET A 192 -6.02 1.39 -4.43
N ALA A 193 -6.37 1.37 -3.14
CA ALA A 193 -5.44 1.74 -2.05
C ALA A 193 -4.20 0.84 -2.01
N ASP A 194 -4.38 -0.48 -2.00
CA ASP A 194 -3.25 -1.42 -1.89
C ASP A 194 -2.34 -1.39 -3.13
N LEU A 195 -2.91 -1.27 -4.33
CA LEU A 195 -2.12 -1.14 -5.56
C LEU A 195 -1.37 0.20 -5.60
N CYS A 196 -2.01 1.30 -5.22
CA CYS A 196 -1.37 2.61 -5.14
C CYS A 196 -0.21 2.59 -4.13
N ARG A 197 -0.45 2.05 -2.93
CA ARG A 197 0.57 1.87 -1.90
C ARG A 197 1.73 1.01 -2.39
N PHE A 198 1.43 -0.14 -2.98
CA PHE A 198 2.44 -1.05 -3.51
C PHE A 198 3.32 -0.38 -4.56
N LEU A 199 2.73 0.35 -5.51
CA LEU A 199 3.47 1.09 -6.53
C LEU A 199 4.32 2.22 -5.95
N ILE A 200 3.78 3.01 -5.02
CA ILE A 200 4.52 4.11 -4.38
C ILE A 200 5.71 3.57 -3.58
N SER A 201 5.51 2.52 -2.79
CA SER A 201 6.53 2.01 -1.86
C SER A 201 7.54 1.06 -2.51
N CYS A 202 7.17 0.34 -3.56
CA CYS A 202 7.96 -0.79 -4.08
C CYS A 202 8.50 -0.57 -5.50
N ALA A 203 7.94 0.35 -6.29
CA ALA A 203 8.40 0.62 -7.64
C ALA A 203 9.25 1.90 -7.71
N ASP A 204 10.33 1.86 -8.48
CA ASP A 204 11.06 3.07 -8.86
C ASP A 204 10.16 3.99 -9.70
N GLY A 205 10.40 5.30 -9.62
CA GLY A 205 9.53 6.30 -10.26
C GLY A 205 9.28 6.05 -11.76
N HIS A 206 10.29 5.60 -12.52
CA HIS A 206 10.11 5.29 -13.94
C HIS A 206 9.23 4.05 -14.19
N ILE A 207 9.37 3.00 -13.36
CA ILE A 207 8.51 1.81 -13.44
C ILE A 207 7.08 2.14 -13.01
N ARG A 208 6.92 2.91 -11.92
CA ARG A 208 5.60 3.36 -11.46
C ARG A 208 4.87 4.16 -12.53
N ARG A 209 5.52 5.18 -13.10
CA ARG A 209 4.94 6.00 -14.19
C ARG A 209 4.58 5.15 -15.40
N GLN A 210 5.41 4.16 -15.76
CA GLN A 210 5.07 3.21 -16.82
C GLN A 210 3.84 2.35 -16.45
N ALA A 211 3.79 1.82 -15.23
CA ALA A 211 2.68 1.00 -14.76
C ALA A 211 1.35 1.78 -14.73
N GLU A 212 1.36 3.00 -14.23
CA GLU A 212 0.17 3.87 -14.14
C GLU A 212 -0.49 4.14 -15.49
N THR A 213 0.23 4.03 -16.61
CA THR A 213 -0.37 4.19 -17.95
C THR A 213 -1.39 3.12 -18.31
N PHE A 214 -1.38 1.95 -17.65
CA PHE A 214 -2.25 0.84 -18.03
C PHE A 214 -2.81 0.03 -16.85
N ILE A 215 -2.22 0.12 -15.65
CA ILE A 215 -2.52 -0.84 -14.58
C ILE A 215 -3.95 -0.72 -14.04
N ILE A 216 -4.54 0.47 -14.10
CA ILE A 216 -5.91 0.72 -13.65
C ILE A 216 -6.90 0.09 -14.65
N GLN A 217 -6.64 0.23 -15.95
CA GLN A 217 -7.41 -0.48 -16.98
C GLN A 217 -7.23 -2.00 -16.82
N PHE A 218 -6.00 -2.48 -16.62
CA PHE A 218 -5.74 -3.90 -16.44
C PHE A 218 -6.44 -4.48 -15.19
N TYR A 219 -6.47 -3.72 -14.09
CA TYR A 219 -7.26 -4.07 -12.91
C TYR A 219 -8.74 -4.21 -13.24
N LEU A 220 -9.31 -3.23 -13.96
CA LEU A 220 -10.71 -3.25 -14.38
C LEU A 220 -11.01 -4.45 -15.29
N ASP A 221 -10.15 -4.72 -16.28
CA ASP A 221 -10.33 -5.84 -17.22
C ASP A 221 -10.37 -7.19 -16.48
N VAL A 222 -9.48 -7.38 -15.49
CA VAL A 222 -9.48 -8.59 -14.66
C VAL A 222 -10.75 -8.64 -13.83
N LEU A 223 -11.14 -7.54 -13.19
CA LEU A 223 -12.35 -7.47 -12.36
C LEU A 223 -13.60 -7.79 -13.19
N GLU A 224 -13.77 -7.18 -14.36
CA GLU A 224 -14.86 -7.45 -15.30
C GLU A 224 -14.89 -8.91 -15.74
N SER A 225 -13.73 -9.51 -16.02
CA SER A 225 -13.61 -10.93 -16.35
C SER A 225 -14.12 -11.83 -15.21
N GLU A 226 -13.74 -11.53 -13.96
CA GLU A 226 -14.19 -12.30 -12.80
C GLU A 226 -15.70 -12.12 -12.53
N PHE A 227 -16.26 -10.93 -12.71
CA PHE A 227 -17.71 -10.70 -12.60
C PHE A 227 -18.48 -11.45 -13.69
N LYS A 228 -17.95 -11.46 -14.92
CA LYS A 228 -18.57 -12.16 -16.06
C LYS A 228 -18.67 -13.67 -15.84
N LYS A 229 -17.73 -14.30 -15.13
CA LYS A 229 -17.79 -15.73 -14.77
C LYS A 229 -19.03 -16.09 -13.96
N ASP A 230 -19.54 -15.14 -13.17
CA ASP A 230 -20.76 -15.29 -12.38
C ASP A 230 -22.03 -14.78 -13.10
N GLY A 231 -21.91 -14.34 -14.35
CA GLY A 231 -23.01 -13.69 -15.08
C GLY A 231 -23.40 -12.32 -14.51
N LYS A 232 -22.50 -11.65 -13.77
CA LYS A 232 -22.71 -10.32 -13.18
C LYS A 232 -21.97 -9.24 -13.97
N ILE A 233 -22.38 -8.00 -13.77
CA ILE A 233 -21.73 -6.81 -14.33
C ILE A 233 -20.83 -6.19 -13.26
N CYS A 234 -19.62 -5.81 -13.63
CA CYS A 234 -18.71 -5.08 -12.74
C CYS A 234 -19.34 -3.73 -12.37
N PRO A 235 -19.41 -3.36 -11.08
CA PRO A 235 -20.02 -2.10 -10.65
C PRO A 235 -19.13 -0.88 -10.88
N PHE A 236 -17.87 -1.07 -11.29
CA PHE A 236 -16.88 0.00 -11.38
C PHE A 236 -16.62 0.42 -12.82
N SER A 237 -16.28 1.69 -13.01
CA SER A 237 -15.76 2.22 -14.27
C SER A 237 -14.32 2.71 -14.14
N LEU A 238 -13.63 2.80 -15.28
CA LEU A 238 -12.24 3.26 -15.34
C LEU A 238 -12.07 4.66 -14.73
N GLU A 239 -13.00 5.58 -15.02
CA GLU A 239 -12.94 6.95 -14.53
C GLU A 239 -13.03 7.02 -13.00
N GLN A 240 -13.91 6.22 -12.39
CA GLN A 240 -14.06 6.17 -10.94
C GLN A 240 -12.80 5.60 -10.27
N LEU A 241 -12.25 4.52 -10.84
CA LEU A 241 -11.01 3.91 -10.35
C LEU A 241 -9.82 4.86 -10.47
N GLN A 242 -9.69 5.59 -11.59
CA GLN A 242 -8.64 6.59 -11.78
C GLN A 242 -8.75 7.70 -10.73
N LYS A 243 -9.93 8.26 -10.53
CA LYS A 243 -10.15 9.30 -9.52
C LYS A 243 -9.83 8.79 -8.11
N ALA A 244 -10.26 7.58 -7.77
CA ALA A 244 -9.96 6.99 -6.47
C ALA A 244 -8.46 6.72 -6.27
N TYR A 245 -7.76 6.27 -7.31
CA TYR A 245 -6.30 6.10 -7.29
C TYR A 245 -5.59 7.44 -7.07
N ASP A 246 -5.92 8.46 -7.86
CA ASP A 246 -5.32 9.79 -7.82
C ASP A 246 -5.50 10.46 -6.44
N LEU A 247 -6.72 10.42 -5.90
CA LEU A 247 -7.02 10.97 -4.58
C LEU A 247 -6.22 10.26 -3.48
N PHE A 248 -6.04 8.94 -3.59
CA PHE A 248 -5.24 8.15 -2.65
C PHE A 248 -3.73 8.39 -2.78
N PHE A 249 -3.27 8.60 -4.02
CA PHE A 249 -1.86 8.81 -4.34
C PHE A 249 -1.26 10.02 -3.61
N ILE A 250 -2.02 11.11 -3.49
CA ILE A 250 -1.54 12.37 -2.90
C ILE A 250 -1.06 12.18 -1.45
N PRO A 251 -1.92 11.83 -0.48
CA PRO A 251 -1.48 11.64 0.90
C PRO A 251 -0.56 10.43 1.08
N MET A 252 -0.69 9.39 0.26
CA MET A 252 0.18 8.20 0.35
C MET A 252 1.63 8.51 -0.09
N SER A 253 1.81 9.41 -1.06
CA SER A 253 3.15 9.82 -1.48
C SER A 253 3.88 10.57 -0.37
N PHE A 254 3.17 11.36 0.43
CA PHE A 254 3.73 12.02 1.61
C PHE A 254 4.18 11.03 2.68
N MET A 255 3.45 9.91 2.84
CA MET A 255 3.80 8.83 3.76
C MET A 255 5.12 8.12 3.40
N LEU A 256 5.62 8.26 2.17
CA LEU A 256 6.89 7.67 1.75
C LEU A 256 8.11 8.36 2.39
N ILE A 257 7.99 9.62 2.78
CA ILE A 257 9.05 10.43 3.40
C ILE A 257 9.54 9.81 4.73
N PRO A 258 8.66 9.60 5.74
CA PRO A 258 9.07 8.95 6.98
C PRO A 258 9.45 7.48 6.76
N ALA A 259 8.73 6.74 5.90
CA ALA A 259 8.97 5.32 5.66
C ALA A 259 10.38 5.08 5.11
N THR A 260 10.76 5.83 4.07
CA THR A 260 12.10 5.82 3.50
C THR A 260 13.13 6.14 4.57
N THR A 261 12.91 7.20 5.35
CA THR A 261 13.85 7.65 6.38
C THR A 261 14.07 6.62 7.49
N ILE A 262 13.00 5.95 7.93
CA ILE A 262 13.06 4.90 8.95
C ILE A 262 13.81 3.69 8.41
N THR A 263 13.46 3.17 7.23
CA THR A 263 14.17 2.01 6.67
C THR A 263 15.65 2.31 6.46
N ILE A 264 15.96 3.51 5.94
CA ILE A 264 17.32 4.01 5.83
C ILE A 264 18.06 3.97 7.17
N THR A 265 17.42 4.43 8.24
CA THR A 265 18.03 4.46 9.58
C THR A 265 18.20 3.07 10.17
N THR A 266 17.29 2.13 9.88
CA THR A 266 17.43 0.72 10.28
C THR A 266 18.58 0.05 9.54
N LEU A 267 18.71 0.28 8.22
CA LEU A 267 19.85 -0.21 7.43
C LEU A 267 21.20 0.35 7.90
N LYS A 268 21.25 1.55 8.52
CA LYS A 268 22.50 2.07 9.12
C LYS A 268 23.06 1.15 10.21
N LYS A 269 22.23 0.30 10.83
CA LYS A 269 22.63 -0.61 11.91
C LYS A 269 23.18 -1.95 11.41
N GLU A 270 22.96 -2.30 10.13
CA GLU A 270 23.43 -3.55 9.53
C GLU A 270 24.68 -3.30 8.65
N GLU A 271 25.57 -4.28 8.57
CA GLU A 271 26.99 -4.20 8.19
C GLU A 271 27.28 -3.95 6.68
N ALA A 272 26.50 -3.12 5.98
CA ALA A 272 26.84 -2.72 4.60
C ALA A 272 28.01 -1.71 4.57
N ASP A 273 28.99 -1.88 3.67
CA ASP A 273 30.07 -0.91 3.46
C ASP A 273 29.54 0.50 3.11
N GLY A 274 30.37 1.53 3.32
CA GLY A 274 29.93 2.93 3.19
C GLY A 274 29.47 3.35 1.80
N TYR A 275 29.96 2.70 0.73
CA TYR A 275 29.60 3.03 -0.66
C TYR A 275 28.31 2.35 -1.08
N HIS A 276 28.16 1.06 -0.80
CA HIS A 276 26.95 0.31 -1.07
C HIS A 276 25.77 0.93 -0.31
N ARG A 277 25.97 1.26 0.97
CA ARG A 277 24.96 1.92 1.81
C ARG A 277 24.49 3.26 1.22
N LYS A 278 25.40 4.07 0.68
CA LYS A 278 25.07 5.34 0.02
C LYS A 278 24.19 5.15 -1.22
N ALA A 279 24.48 4.14 -2.04
CA ALA A 279 23.67 3.82 -3.21
C ALA A 279 22.24 3.40 -2.83
N LEU A 280 22.08 2.59 -1.79
CA LEU A 280 20.76 2.19 -1.28
C LEU A 280 19.96 3.40 -0.75
N PHE A 281 20.64 4.36 -0.13
CA PHE A 281 20.01 5.62 0.28
C PHE A 281 19.52 6.44 -0.91
N ASP A 282 20.34 6.57 -1.95
CA ASP A 282 19.97 7.33 -3.14
C ASP A 282 18.71 6.76 -3.81
N ILE A 283 18.50 5.43 -3.82
CA ILE A 283 17.28 4.81 -4.37
C ILE A 283 16.02 5.23 -3.59
N GLY A 284 16.06 5.13 -2.26
CA GLY A 284 14.92 5.53 -1.41
C GLY A 284 14.55 7.01 -1.61
N TYR A 285 15.57 7.88 -1.70
CA TYR A 285 15.37 9.31 -1.95
C TYR A 285 14.74 9.59 -3.31
N LEU A 286 15.23 8.93 -4.37
CA LEU A 286 14.69 9.09 -5.71
C LEU A 286 13.23 8.64 -5.79
N ARG A 287 12.83 7.59 -5.06
CA ARG A 287 11.41 7.20 -4.99
C ARG A 287 10.54 8.27 -4.36
N ALA A 288 10.98 8.81 -3.21
CA ALA A 288 10.28 9.90 -2.53
C ALA A 288 10.18 11.16 -3.41
N LEU A 289 11.29 11.54 -4.06
CA LEU A 289 11.33 12.70 -4.96
C LEU A 289 10.39 12.52 -6.14
N HIS A 290 10.49 11.42 -6.88
CA HIS A 290 9.61 11.18 -8.02
C HIS A 290 8.14 11.13 -7.60
N ALA A 291 7.82 10.60 -6.41
CA ALA A 291 6.45 10.62 -5.90
C ALA A 291 5.97 12.05 -5.63
N MET A 292 6.82 12.94 -5.09
CA MET A 292 6.49 14.36 -4.91
C MET A 292 6.30 15.10 -6.24
N GLU A 293 7.14 14.83 -7.24
CA GLU A 293 6.95 15.35 -8.61
C GLU A 293 5.60 14.90 -9.20
N ASP A 294 5.25 13.62 -8.98
CA ASP A 294 3.98 13.06 -9.47
C ASP A 294 2.78 13.71 -8.76
N VAL A 295 2.88 13.98 -7.45
CA VAL A 295 1.87 14.74 -6.68
C VAL A 295 1.73 16.16 -7.23
N ASP A 296 2.85 16.83 -7.48
CA ASP A 296 2.89 18.20 -8.00
C ASP A 296 2.11 18.30 -9.32
N ARG A 297 2.45 17.41 -10.26
CA ARG A 297 1.77 17.26 -11.55
C ARG A 297 0.28 17.00 -11.39
N LEU A 298 -0.10 16.09 -10.49
CA LEU A 298 -1.49 15.66 -10.31
C LEU A 298 -2.37 16.77 -9.72
N ILE A 299 -1.87 17.50 -8.73
CA ILE A 299 -2.58 18.63 -8.12
C ILE A 299 -2.73 19.76 -9.14
N GLU A 300 -1.66 20.10 -9.86
CA GLU A 300 -1.68 21.20 -10.84
C GLU A 300 -2.59 20.91 -12.04
N SER A 301 -2.71 19.66 -12.48
CA SER A 301 -3.52 19.32 -13.64
C SER A 301 -5.01 19.14 -13.31
N ASN A 302 -5.34 18.44 -12.22
CA ASN A 302 -6.67 17.86 -12.05
C ASN A 302 -7.31 18.10 -10.67
N TYR A 303 -6.52 18.41 -9.64
CA TYR A 303 -6.99 18.36 -8.24
C TYR A 303 -6.68 19.63 -7.44
N LYS A 304 -6.56 20.79 -8.13
CA LYS A 304 -6.36 22.09 -7.47
C LYS A 304 -7.43 22.41 -6.43
N PHE A 305 -8.68 21.96 -6.64
CA PHE A 305 -9.75 22.12 -5.67
C PHE A 305 -9.46 21.48 -4.30
N ILE A 306 -8.65 20.41 -4.23
CA ILE A 306 -8.24 19.80 -2.96
C ILE A 306 -7.41 20.81 -2.16
N PHE A 307 -6.50 21.48 -2.84
CA PHE A 307 -5.67 22.50 -2.25
C PHE A 307 -6.49 23.72 -1.80
N ASP A 308 -7.46 24.15 -2.60
CA ASP A 308 -8.36 25.25 -2.24
C ASP A 308 -9.23 24.87 -1.02
N LYS A 309 -9.74 23.62 -0.96
CA LYS A 309 -10.59 23.12 0.14
C LYS A 309 -9.82 22.95 1.45
N TYR A 310 -8.60 22.42 1.40
CA TYR A 310 -7.76 22.16 2.58
C TYR A 310 -6.73 23.27 2.84
N GLY A 311 -6.80 24.35 2.06
CA GLY A 311 -6.46 25.72 2.44
C GLY A 311 -5.11 26.26 1.98
N LEU A 312 -4.95 26.65 0.72
CA LEU A 312 -4.14 27.83 0.34
C LEU A 312 -5.00 28.98 -0.14
#